data_AF-A0AAX1U4B9-F1
#
_entry.id   AF-A0AAX1U4B9-F1
#
_cell.length_a   1.000
_cell.length_b   1.000
_cell.length_c   1.000
_cell.angle_alpha   90.00
_cell.angle_beta   90.00
_cell.angle_gamma   90.00
#
_symmetry.space_group_name_H-M   'P 1'
#
loop_
_entity.id
_entity.type
_entity.pdbx_description
1 polymer ?
#
loop_
_entity_poly.entity_id
_entity_poly.type
_entity_poly.pdbx_seq_one_letter_code
_entity_poly.pdbx_strand_id
1 'polypeptide(L)'
;MIGGKIPTSRSRFKEAMAEMNIDSSMELLEKCFGLSLSDQYWVKDDSDIEWKDINFFENDFSEDMGNLLMGQIDYTDDLDIFSPDNSSDGNLKKKWKIINGTRYFLKGGNSFTNQEPFNEVVATKLYDRILDSEDYVPYALIQENGLYYSACPTMINTFEKLVSAYYID
;
A
#
# COMPACT_ATOMS: atom_id res chain seq x y z
N MET A 1 -4.76 -15.89 -4.29
CA MET A 1 -5.21 -14.63 -4.92
C MET A 1 -3.95 -13.83 -5.22
N ILE A 2 -3.78 -13.38 -6.47
CA ILE A 2 -2.66 -12.51 -6.91
C ILE A 2 -3.10 -11.08 -6.62
N GLY A 3 -2.34 -10.34 -5.80
CA GLY A 3 -2.62 -8.94 -5.44
C GLY A 3 -3.91 -8.74 -4.62
N GLY A 4 -3.83 -7.98 -3.53
CA GLY A 4 -5.02 -7.62 -2.75
C GLY A 4 -5.87 -6.61 -3.51
N LYS A 5 -7.08 -6.97 -3.95
CA LYS A 5 -7.98 -5.99 -4.58
C LYS A 5 -8.35 -4.90 -3.58
N ILE A 6 -8.27 -3.63 -3.99
CA ILE A 6 -8.78 -2.53 -3.18
C ILE A 6 -10.30 -2.73 -2.97
N PRO A 7 -10.80 -2.73 -1.72
CA PRO A 7 -12.22 -2.81 -1.45
C PRO A 7 -12.97 -1.59 -1.97
N THR A 8 -14.11 -1.80 -2.64
CA THR A 8 -14.97 -0.71 -3.13
C THR A 8 -15.58 0.14 -2.02
N SER A 9 -15.54 -0.35 -0.77
CA SER A 9 -15.94 0.37 0.44
C SER A 9 -14.84 1.27 1.03
N ARG A 10 -13.60 1.21 0.51
CA ARG A 10 -12.52 2.07 0.97
C ARG A 10 -12.84 3.53 0.67
N SER A 11 -12.67 4.40 1.66
CA SER A 11 -12.90 5.85 1.51
C SER A 11 -12.12 6.41 0.31
N ARG A 12 -12.76 7.32 -0.45
CA ARG A 12 -12.28 7.95 -1.70
C ARG A 12 -12.05 7.02 -2.89
N PHE A 13 -12.20 5.70 -2.76
CA PHE A 13 -11.90 4.81 -3.87
C PHE A 13 -12.84 5.04 -5.06
N LYS A 14 -14.15 5.16 -4.84
CA LYS A 14 -15.11 5.35 -5.94
C LYS A 14 -14.92 6.69 -6.64
N GLU A 15 -14.64 7.74 -5.87
CA GLU A 15 -14.39 9.08 -6.38
C GLU A 15 -13.12 9.10 -7.25
N ALA A 16 -12.00 8.56 -6.75
CA ALA A 16 -10.75 8.50 -7.50
C ALA A 16 -10.89 7.68 -8.81
N MET A 17 -11.62 6.56 -8.77
CA MET A 17 -11.86 5.74 -9.96
C MET A 17 -12.69 6.48 -11.02
N ALA A 18 -13.69 7.25 -10.59
CA ALA A 18 -14.48 8.07 -11.49
C ALA A 18 -13.66 9.22 -12.11
N GLU A 19 -12.77 9.84 -11.32
CA GLU A 19 -11.87 10.90 -11.78
C GLU A 19 -10.87 10.38 -12.84
N MET A 20 -10.34 9.17 -12.66
CA MET A 20 -9.43 8.51 -13.62
C MET A 20 -10.15 7.84 -14.80
N ASN A 21 -11.49 7.82 -14.82
CA ASN A 21 -12.29 7.05 -15.78
C ASN A 21 -11.89 5.56 -15.84
N ILE A 22 -11.71 4.94 -14.66
CA ILE A 22 -11.41 3.51 -14.50
C ILE A 22 -12.64 2.81 -13.92
N ASP A 23 -13.05 1.70 -14.54
CA ASP A 23 -14.34 1.06 -14.25
C ASP A 23 -14.28 0.08 -13.07
N SER A 24 -13.09 -0.43 -12.72
CA SER A 24 -12.97 -1.43 -11.65
C SER A 24 -11.58 -1.52 -11.02
N SER A 25 -11.51 -2.04 -9.78
CA SER A 25 -10.23 -2.38 -9.15
C SER A 25 -9.42 -3.43 -9.91
N MET A 26 -10.07 -4.22 -10.77
CA MET A 26 -9.37 -5.18 -11.64
C MET A 26 -8.61 -4.45 -12.74
N GLU A 27 -9.23 -3.47 -13.39
CA GLU A 27 -8.58 -2.66 -14.41
C GLU A 27 -7.36 -1.91 -13.83
N LEU A 28 -7.47 -1.42 -12.59
CA LEU A 28 -6.36 -0.79 -11.89
C LEU A 28 -5.19 -1.76 -11.62
N LEU A 29 -5.49 -3.02 -11.26
CA LEU A 29 -4.48 -4.06 -11.13
C LEU A 29 -3.81 -4.40 -12.47
N GLU A 30 -4.57 -4.46 -13.55
CA GLU A 30 -4.04 -4.74 -14.89
C GLU A 30 -3.05 -3.65 -15.34
N LYS A 31 -3.32 -2.38 -15.00
CA LYS A 31 -2.40 -1.25 -15.29
C LYS A 31 -1.03 -1.38 -14.61
N CYS A 32 -0.89 -2.21 -13.56
CA CYS A 32 0.38 -2.48 -12.91
C CYS A 32 0.79 -3.96 -12.95
N PHE A 33 0.33 -4.73 -13.95
CA PHE A 33 0.62 -6.17 -14.09
C PHE A 33 0.27 -7.02 -12.86
N GLY A 34 -0.65 -6.56 -12.00
CA GLY A 34 -0.98 -7.20 -10.73
C GLY A 34 0.12 -7.15 -9.67
N LEU A 35 1.18 -6.36 -9.89
CA LEU A 35 2.30 -6.21 -8.97
C LEU A 35 1.85 -5.67 -7.61
N SER A 36 2.55 -6.09 -6.56
CA SER A 36 2.33 -5.63 -5.19
C SER A 36 3.62 -5.58 -4.39
N LEU A 37 3.55 -5.05 -3.17
CA LEU A 37 4.60 -5.18 -2.14
C LEU A 37 4.22 -6.24 -1.07
N SER A 38 3.29 -7.13 -1.40
CA SER A 38 2.79 -8.20 -0.52
C SER A 38 3.05 -9.63 -1.04
N ASP A 39 3.43 -9.75 -2.32
CA ASP A 39 3.87 -10.99 -2.96
C ASP A 39 4.65 -10.70 -4.26
N GLN A 40 5.19 -11.77 -4.84
CA GLN A 40 6.02 -11.75 -6.06
C GLN A 40 5.25 -12.14 -7.31
N TYR A 41 3.91 -12.16 -7.25
CA TYR A 41 3.10 -12.56 -8.40
C TYR A 41 2.85 -11.36 -9.31
N TRP A 42 2.88 -11.63 -10.61
CA TRP A 42 2.52 -10.67 -11.64
C TRP A 42 2.00 -11.40 -12.88
N VAL A 43 1.31 -10.65 -13.71
CA VAL A 43 0.80 -11.12 -15.00
C VAL A 43 1.73 -10.56 -16.07
N LYS A 44 2.60 -11.41 -16.59
CA LYS A 44 3.44 -11.06 -17.75
C LYS A 44 2.60 -11.10 -19.02
N ASP A 45 2.68 -10.05 -19.82
CA ASP A 45 2.15 -10.01 -21.18
C ASP A 45 3.17 -10.59 -22.18
N ASP A 46 2.85 -10.55 -23.47
CA ASP A 46 3.73 -11.05 -24.53
C ASP A 46 4.97 -10.15 -24.79
N SER A 47 5.24 -9.17 -23.93
CA SER A 47 6.41 -8.30 -24.05
C SER A 47 7.68 -8.96 -23.51
N ASP A 48 8.83 -8.36 -23.86
CA ASP A 48 10.14 -8.76 -23.37
C ASP A 48 10.41 -8.28 -21.93
N ILE A 49 9.47 -7.57 -21.29
CA ILE A 49 9.64 -7.07 -19.92
C ILE A 49 9.89 -8.25 -18.96
N GLU A 50 10.87 -8.09 -18.08
CA GLU A 50 11.16 -9.04 -17.02
C GLU A 50 10.79 -8.47 -15.66
N TRP A 51 10.59 -9.37 -14.69
CA TRP A 51 10.27 -8.98 -13.31
C TRP A 51 11.23 -7.93 -12.72
N LYS A 52 12.54 -8.10 -12.98
CA LYS A 52 13.58 -7.18 -12.49
C LYS A 52 13.39 -5.75 -12.98
N ASP A 53 12.72 -5.56 -14.12
CA ASP A 53 12.57 -4.25 -14.75
C ASP A 53 11.42 -3.44 -14.14
N ILE A 54 10.45 -4.09 -13.50
CA ILE A 54 9.19 -3.44 -13.09
C ILE A 54 8.75 -3.72 -11.64
N ASN A 55 9.41 -4.62 -10.91
CA ASN A 55 8.96 -4.95 -9.56
C ASN A 55 9.15 -3.80 -8.57
N PHE A 56 8.17 -3.56 -7.70
CA PHE A 56 8.20 -2.45 -6.73
C PHE A 56 9.19 -2.65 -5.56
N PHE A 57 9.71 -3.86 -5.37
CA PHE A 57 10.71 -4.12 -4.32
C PHE A 57 12.05 -3.46 -4.65
N GLU A 58 12.44 -3.49 -5.93
CA GLU A 58 13.75 -3.04 -6.40
C GLU A 58 13.68 -1.78 -7.27
N ASN A 59 12.51 -1.47 -7.85
CA ASN A 59 12.29 -0.29 -8.67
C ASN A 59 11.49 0.77 -7.91
N ASP A 60 11.81 2.04 -8.15
CA ASP A 60 11.11 3.16 -7.54
C ASP A 60 9.75 3.38 -8.21
N PHE A 61 8.80 3.93 -7.46
CA PHE A 61 7.45 4.24 -7.92
C PHE A 61 7.04 5.63 -7.44
N SER A 62 6.11 6.26 -8.15
CA SER A 62 5.57 7.56 -7.76
C SER A 62 4.62 7.46 -6.55
N GLU A 63 4.54 8.52 -5.75
CA GLU A 63 3.53 8.66 -4.69
C GLU A 63 2.17 9.15 -5.22
N ASP A 64 2.05 9.48 -6.50
CA ASP A 64 0.87 10.13 -7.09
C ASP A 64 -0.42 9.35 -6.81
N MET A 65 -0.45 8.07 -7.17
CA MET A 65 -1.63 7.23 -6.96
C MET A 65 -1.99 7.07 -5.48
N GLY A 66 -0.98 6.91 -4.62
CA GLY A 66 -1.17 6.88 -3.17
C GLY A 66 -1.76 8.19 -2.65
N ASN A 67 -1.22 9.33 -3.07
CA ASN A 67 -1.71 10.66 -2.67
C ASN A 67 -3.14 10.92 -3.16
N LEU A 68 -3.47 10.49 -4.39
CA LEU A 68 -4.82 10.58 -4.96
C LEU A 68 -5.81 9.76 -4.12
N LEU A 69 -5.49 8.49 -3.85
CA LEU A 69 -6.33 7.59 -3.04
C LEU A 69 -6.50 8.07 -1.60
N MET A 70 -5.53 8.79 -1.06
CA MET A 70 -5.59 9.41 0.26
C MET A 70 -6.41 10.72 0.25
N GLY A 71 -6.64 11.28 -0.93
CA GLY A 71 -7.32 12.55 -1.15
C GLY A 71 -6.46 13.78 -0.84
N GLN A 72 -5.14 13.65 -1.02
CA GLN A 72 -4.13 14.68 -0.77
C GLN A 72 -3.87 15.54 -2.03
N ILE A 73 -4.17 15.00 -3.20
CA ILE A 73 -4.10 15.68 -4.50
C ILE A 73 -5.39 15.41 -5.28
N ASP A 74 -5.64 16.22 -6.30
CA ASP A 74 -6.69 16.01 -7.29
C ASP A 74 -6.12 15.27 -8.50
N TYR A 75 -6.96 14.56 -9.25
CA TYR A 75 -6.55 13.86 -10.47
C TYR A 75 -6.11 14.84 -11.58
N THR A 76 -5.05 14.48 -12.28
CA THR A 76 -4.58 15.09 -13.53
C THR A 76 -4.09 13.99 -14.49
N ASP A 77 -4.13 14.25 -15.80
CA ASP A 77 -3.76 13.25 -16.81
C ASP A 77 -2.26 12.86 -16.82
N ASP A 78 -1.42 13.64 -16.12
CA ASP A 78 0.02 13.41 -15.98
C ASP A 78 0.41 12.60 -14.73
N LEU A 79 -0.55 12.21 -13.88
CA LEU A 79 -0.26 11.37 -12.70
C LEU A 79 0.24 9.98 -13.10
N ASP A 80 1.30 9.52 -12.44
CA ASP A 80 1.76 8.15 -12.59
C ASP A 80 0.91 7.19 -11.73
N ILE A 81 0.10 6.39 -12.42
CA ILE A 81 -0.79 5.39 -11.81
C ILE A 81 -0.16 3.99 -11.74
N PHE A 82 1.10 3.82 -12.17
CA PHE A 82 1.85 2.58 -12.00
C PHE A 82 2.39 2.49 -10.56
N SER A 83 1.57 1.97 -9.65
CA SER A 83 1.85 2.02 -8.21
C SER A 83 1.45 0.75 -7.47
N PRO A 84 2.18 0.36 -6.40
CA PRO A 84 1.79 -0.72 -5.49
C PRO A 84 0.49 -0.40 -4.71
N ASP A 85 0.02 0.84 -4.72
CA ASP A 85 -1.24 1.22 -4.09
C ASP A 85 -2.47 0.62 -4.77
N ASN A 86 -2.32 0.18 -6.03
CA ASN A 86 -3.33 -0.50 -6.84
C ASN A 86 -3.72 -1.87 -6.28
N SER A 87 -2.84 -2.50 -5.50
CA SER A 87 -2.97 -3.86 -4.96
C SER A 87 -2.98 -3.92 -3.43
N SER A 88 -3.33 -2.82 -2.78
CA SER A 88 -3.34 -2.68 -1.32
C SER A 88 -4.73 -2.85 -0.70
N ASP A 89 -5.06 -4.08 -0.29
CA ASP A 89 -6.34 -4.47 0.32
C ASP A 89 -6.59 -3.86 1.72
N GLY A 90 -7.86 -3.77 2.12
CA GLY A 90 -8.38 -3.31 3.41
C GLY A 90 -9.00 -1.90 3.36
N ASN A 91 -9.87 -1.57 4.32
CA ASN A 91 -10.71 -0.36 4.27
C ASN A 91 -10.10 0.93 4.83
N LEU A 92 -9.03 0.86 5.63
CA LEU A 92 -8.35 2.06 6.11
C LEU A 92 -7.62 2.75 4.95
N LYS A 93 -7.59 4.09 4.98
CA LYS A 93 -6.71 4.90 4.15
C LYS A 93 -5.26 4.43 4.30
N LYS A 94 -4.61 4.12 3.19
CA LYS A 94 -3.22 3.68 3.18
C LYS A 94 -2.54 4.08 1.87
N LYS A 95 -1.23 4.26 1.94
CA LYS A 95 -0.39 4.43 0.76
C LYS A 95 1.00 3.83 0.96
N TRP A 96 1.70 3.53 -0.12
CA TRP A 96 3.12 3.24 -0.11
C TRP A 96 3.95 4.51 -0.35
N LYS A 97 5.15 4.55 0.23
CA LYS A 97 6.08 5.66 0.09
C LYS A 97 7.52 5.16 0.15
N ILE A 98 8.40 5.75 -0.65
CA ILE A 98 9.84 5.49 -0.55
C ILE A 98 10.48 6.60 0.30
N ILE A 99 11.12 6.22 1.41
CA ILE A 99 11.83 7.13 2.32
C ILE A 99 13.27 6.66 2.42
N ASN A 100 14.22 7.44 1.90
CA ASN A 100 15.65 7.12 1.88
C ASN A 100 15.96 5.72 1.28
N GLY A 101 15.26 5.36 0.19
CA GLY A 101 15.39 4.06 -0.48
C GLY A 101 14.58 2.91 0.14
N THR A 102 14.01 3.10 1.33
CA THR A 102 13.17 2.08 1.97
C THR A 102 11.71 2.30 1.60
N ARG A 103 11.02 1.22 1.20
CA ARG A 103 9.57 1.23 0.94
C ARG A 103 8.83 1.13 2.28
N TYR A 104 7.93 2.06 2.54
CA TYR A 104 7.12 2.15 3.74
C TYR A 104 5.64 2.04 3.40
N PHE A 105 4.91 1.30 4.23
CA PHE A 105 3.46 1.24 4.21
C PHE A 105 2.89 2.20 5.24
N LEU A 106 2.22 3.25 4.79
CA LEU A 106 1.60 4.26 5.63
C LEU A 106 0.11 3.96 5.78
N LYS A 107 -0.38 3.96 7.02
CA LYS A 107 -1.80 3.83 7.35
C LYS A 107 -2.29 5.11 8.01
N GLY A 108 -3.37 5.67 7.47
CA GLY A 108 -4.07 6.82 8.02
C GLY A 108 -5.32 6.41 8.80
N GLY A 109 -5.87 7.34 9.57
CA GLY A 109 -7.19 7.19 10.18
C GLY A 109 -8.32 7.45 9.19
N ASN A 110 -9.46 6.79 9.40
CA ASN A 110 -10.71 7.12 8.73
C ASN A 110 -11.62 7.99 9.61
N SER A 111 -11.34 8.06 10.92
CA SER A 111 -12.09 8.84 11.89
C SER A 111 -11.77 10.35 11.82
N PHE A 112 -12.74 11.19 12.22
CA PHE A 112 -12.52 12.64 12.41
C PHE A 112 -11.37 12.97 13.37
N THR A 113 -11.00 12.04 14.25
CA THR A 113 -9.99 12.25 15.29
C THR A 113 -8.60 11.74 14.90
N ASN A 114 -8.45 11.05 13.76
CA ASN A 114 -7.18 10.48 13.28
C ASN A 114 -6.42 9.68 14.36
N GLN A 115 -7.15 8.91 15.18
CA GLN A 115 -6.57 8.17 16.31
C GLN A 115 -5.91 6.85 15.91
N GLU A 116 -6.36 6.23 14.81
CA GLU A 116 -5.90 4.90 14.37
C GLU A 116 -4.37 4.82 14.18
N PRO A 117 -3.69 5.82 13.57
CA PRO A 117 -2.23 5.89 13.53
C PRO A 117 -1.55 5.82 14.92
N PHE A 118 -2.10 6.53 15.91
CA PHE A 118 -1.54 6.54 17.26
C PHE A 118 -1.76 5.20 17.97
N ASN A 119 -2.92 4.57 17.75
CA ASN A 119 -3.24 3.26 18.31
C ASN A 119 -2.26 2.18 17.84
N GLU A 120 -1.89 2.17 16.55
CA GLU A 120 -0.88 1.26 15.99
C GLU A 120 0.50 1.46 16.67
N VAL A 121 0.89 2.70 16.96
CA VAL A 121 2.16 2.99 17.65
C VAL A 121 2.10 2.66 19.13
N VAL A 122 0.97 2.87 19.81
CA VAL A 122 0.77 2.42 21.19
C VAL A 122 0.83 0.89 21.27
N ALA A 123 0.19 0.18 20.34
CA ALA A 123 0.29 -1.28 20.24
C ALA A 123 1.73 -1.73 20.01
N THR A 124 2.46 -1.08 19.10
CA THR A 124 3.91 -1.30 18.89
C THR A 124 4.70 -1.16 20.20
N LYS A 125 4.45 -0.12 21.00
CA LYS A 125 5.13 0.06 22.30
C LYS A 125 4.76 -1.01 23.33
N LEU A 126 3.55 -1.54 23.28
CA LEU A 126 3.17 -2.67 24.13
C LEU A 126 3.90 -3.95 23.70
N TYR A 127 3.89 -4.26 22.40
CA TYR A 127 4.53 -5.46 21.85
C TYR A 127 6.04 -5.48 22.08
N ASP A 128 6.70 -4.34 21.90
CA ASP A 128 8.13 -4.13 22.21
C ASP A 128 8.51 -4.49 23.66
N ARG A 129 7.54 -4.57 24.59
CA ARG A 129 7.77 -4.94 26.00
C ARG A 129 7.50 -6.41 26.30
N ILE A 130 6.72 -7.10 25.47
CA ILE A 130 6.14 -8.40 25.83
C ILE A 130 6.37 -9.50 24.78
N LEU A 131 6.81 -9.14 23.57
CA LEU A 131 7.09 -10.06 22.48
C LEU A 131 8.56 -9.96 22.05
N ASP A 132 9.05 -10.98 21.37
CA ASP A 132 10.34 -10.90 20.68
C ASP A 132 10.21 -9.98 19.45
N SER A 133 11.31 -9.35 19.03
CA SER A 133 11.31 -8.37 17.94
C SER A 133 10.88 -8.93 16.57
N GLU A 134 10.86 -10.25 16.41
CA GLU A 134 10.45 -10.94 15.19
C GLU A 134 8.95 -11.30 15.17
N ASP A 135 8.26 -11.18 16.31
CA ASP A 135 6.85 -11.60 16.46
C ASP A 135 5.84 -10.48 16.17
N TYR A 136 6.30 -9.27 15.85
CA TYR A 136 5.44 -8.14 15.50
C TYR A 136 6.10 -7.20 14.51
N VAL A 137 5.27 -6.42 13.80
CA VAL A 137 5.74 -5.37 12.89
C VAL A 137 5.77 -4.04 13.64
N PRO A 138 6.94 -3.39 13.80
CA PRO A 138 7.02 -2.10 14.46
C PRO A 138 6.47 -0.98 13.57
N TYR A 139 5.59 -0.15 14.13
CA TYR A 139 5.12 1.08 13.50
C TYR A 139 5.70 2.31 14.19
N ALA A 140 6.04 3.32 13.38
CA ALA A 140 6.40 4.66 13.83
C ALA A 140 5.35 5.69 13.38
N LEU A 141 5.29 6.84 14.05
CA LEU A 141 4.48 7.96 13.60
C LEU A 141 5.26 8.79 12.58
N ILE A 142 4.61 9.08 11.45
CA ILE A 142 5.06 10.05 10.46
C ILE A 142 3.99 11.14 10.35
N GLN A 143 4.42 12.40 10.21
CA GLN A 143 3.51 13.52 9.95
C GLN A 143 3.70 14.02 8.51
N GLU A 144 2.62 14.09 7.74
CA GLU A 144 2.60 14.69 6.41
C GLU A 144 1.39 15.61 6.29
N ASN A 145 1.59 16.83 5.78
CA ASN A 145 0.53 17.82 5.54
C ASN A 145 -0.39 18.04 6.76
N GLY A 146 0.19 18.03 7.96
CA GLY A 146 -0.53 18.22 9.22
C GLY A 146 -1.29 16.98 9.73
N LEU A 147 -1.33 15.88 8.97
CA LEU A 147 -1.93 14.60 9.37
C LEU A 147 -0.85 13.62 9.84
N TYR A 148 -1.24 12.75 10.78
CA TYR A 148 -0.38 11.67 11.27
C TYR A 148 -0.72 10.35 10.60
N TYR A 149 0.31 9.55 10.33
CA TYR A 149 0.25 8.21 9.77
C TYR A 149 1.06 7.26 10.64
N SER A 150 0.62 6.02 10.78
CA SER A 150 1.48 4.94 11.26
C SER A 150 2.20 4.35 10.06
N ALA A 151 3.50 4.15 10.18
CA ALA A 151 4.35 3.67 9.09
C ALA A 151 5.20 2.48 9.54
N CYS A 152 5.25 1.44 8.71
CA CYS A 152 6.21 0.35 8.86
C CYS A 152 6.94 0.12 7.52
N PRO A 153 8.18 -0.37 7.54
CA PRO A 153 8.85 -0.79 6.30
C PRO A 153 8.10 -1.96 5.65
N THR A 154 8.36 -2.22 4.36
CA THR A 154 7.89 -3.44 3.68
C THR A 154 8.29 -4.67 4.49
N MET A 155 7.34 -5.57 4.71
CA MET A 155 7.48 -6.69 5.65
C MET A 155 8.20 -7.90 5.04
N ILE A 156 8.35 -7.93 3.71
CA ILE A 156 8.87 -9.06 2.94
C ILE A 156 9.83 -8.54 1.86
N ASN A 157 10.70 -9.41 1.36
CA ASN A 157 11.58 -9.11 0.23
C ASN A 157 11.15 -9.80 -1.08
N THR A 158 11.99 -9.77 -2.10
CA THR A 158 11.74 -10.38 -3.43
C THR A 158 11.65 -11.91 -3.42
N PHE A 159 11.85 -12.57 -2.29
CA PHE A 159 11.82 -14.03 -2.12
C PHE A 159 10.77 -14.51 -1.11
N GLU A 160 9.99 -13.61 -0.51
CA GLU A 160 9.07 -13.90 0.59
C GLU A 160 7.66 -13.40 0.27
N LYS A 161 6.63 -14.17 0.60
CA LYS A 161 5.23 -13.75 0.45
C LYS A 161 4.55 -13.63 1.80
N LEU A 162 3.70 -12.62 1.95
CA LEU A 162 2.77 -12.53 3.07
C LEU A 162 1.58 -13.50 2.87
N VAL A 163 1.38 -14.42 3.81
CA VAL A 163 0.22 -15.32 3.85
C VAL A 163 -0.51 -15.09 5.17
N SER A 164 -1.77 -14.65 5.09
CA SER A 164 -2.60 -14.49 6.29
C SER A 164 -2.84 -15.85 6.95
N ALA A 165 -2.73 -15.90 8.28
CA ALA A 165 -3.05 -17.08 9.07
C ALA A 165 -4.49 -17.58 8.84
N TYR A 166 -5.41 -16.71 8.39
CA TYR A 166 -6.76 -17.12 7.99
C TYR A 166 -6.79 -18.18 6.87
N TYR A 167 -5.73 -18.27 6.07
CA TYR A 167 -5.60 -19.22 4.96
C TYR A 167 -4.70 -20.42 5.29
N ILE A 168 -4.22 -20.53 6.54
CA ILE A 168 -3.32 -21.59 6.99
C ILE A 168 -4.06 -22.36 8.10
N ASP A 169 -4.43 -23.60 7.79
CA ASP A 169 -5.04 -24.56 8.74
C ASP A 169 -3.97 -25.31 9.54
#